data_AF-A6WZ63-F1
#
_entry.id   AF-A6WZ63-F1
#
_cell.length_a   1.000
_cell.length_b   1.000
_cell.length_c   1.000
_cell.angle_alpha   90.00
_cell.angle_beta   90.00
_cell.angle_gamma   90.00
#
_symmetry.space_group_name_H-M   'P 1'
#
loop_
_entity.id
_entity.type
_entity.pdbx_description
1 polymer ?
#
loop_
_entity_poly.entity_id
_entity_poly.type
_entity_poly.pdbx_seq_one_letter_code
_entity_poly.pdbx_strand_id
1 'polypeptide(L)'
;MEVTAKHNEPPLSDRLAIDHETLTERVADLLTLARETIPAEITTDDENSKIGDVVKGIRKLLTEIANAKDTEKRPHLDANKIIEDFFKTLTERLTKGRDVIEARGKKFLDKKAADERQRREDAAQAAREEAERKLQEAQVAEDQGKDVHAEIKLEQATQADRRAQIIEKAVDESAADMARTRLAGGGVSTLRTTWNFTVEDHANVDLNALRSFFSNSDIEKAIRGFVRSGGRQLRGVKIYEDTAASYR
;
A
#
# COMPACT_ATOMS: atom_id res chain seq x y z
N MET A 1 -18.48 15.53 27.25
CA MET A 1 -19.52 14.57 27.66
C MET A 1 -18.81 13.49 28.46
N GLU A 2 -18.94 13.56 29.78
CA GLU A 2 -18.40 12.54 30.68
C GLU A 2 -19.13 11.22 30.41
N VAL A 3 -18.39 10.20 29.97
CA VAL A 3 -18.86 8.82 30.07
C VAL A 3 -18.71 8.44 31.54
N THR A 4 -19.68 8.87 32.34
CA THR A 4 -19.87 8.33 33.69
C THR A 4 -20.25 6.87 33.50
N ALA A 5 -19.29 5.98 33.67
CA ALA A 5 -19.58 4.58 33.90
C ALA A 5 -20.45 4.51 35.16
N LYS A 6 -21.77 4.43 34.98
CA LYS A 6 -22.69 4.20 36.08
C LYS A 6 -22.32 2.85 36.66
N HIS A 7 -21.90 2.85 37.92
CA HIS A 7 -21.25 1.72 38.61
C HIS A 7 -22.17 0.49 38.84
N ASN A 8 -23.24 0.31 38.06
CA ASN A 8 -24.15 -0.82 38.21
C ASN A 8 -25.01 -1.10 36.95
N GLU A 9 -24.53 -0.78 35.74
CA GLU A 9 -25.22 -1.22 34.52
C GLU A 9 -24.81 -2.66 34.17
N PRO A 10 -25.78 -3.54 33.82
CA PRO A 10 -25.48 -4.90 33.41
C PRO A 10 -24.61 -4.91 32.14
N PRO A 11 -23.88 -6.00 31.86
CA PRO A 11 -23.12 -6.15 30.62
C PRO A 11 -23.96 -5.78 29.39
N LEU A 12 -23.33 -5.20 28.35
CA LEU A 12 -24.05 -4.74 27.15
C LEU A 12 -24.90 -5.85 26.52
N SER A 13 -24.46 -7.10 26.57
CA SER A 13 -25.24 -8.27 26.11
C SER A 13 -26.59 -8.38 26.82
N ASP A 14 -26.57 -8.19 28.13
CA ASP A 14 -27.72 -8.40 29.01
C ASP A 14 -28.65 -7.19 28.91
N ARG A 15 -28.08 -5.99 28.80
CA ARG A 15 -28.83 -4.76 28.52
C ARG A 15 -29.58 -4.85 27.19
N LEU A 16 -28.92 -5.29 26.12
CA LEU A 16 -29.57 -5.42 24.80
C LEU A 16 -30.73 -6.41 24.81
N ALA A 17 -30.62 -7.50 25.57
CA ALA A 17 -31.70 -8.47 25.71
C ALA A 17 -32.91 -7.89 26.44
N ILE A 18 -32.67 -7.09 27.49
CA ILE A 18 -33.73 -6.44 28.27
C ILE A 18 -34.38 -5.29 27.48
N ASP A 19 -33.57 -4.37 26.94
CA ASP A 19 -34.05 -3.16 26.26
C ASP A 19 -34.85 -3.48 24.98
N HIS A 20 -34.55 -4.62 24.33
CA HIS A 20 -35.18 -5.05 23.08
C HIS A 20 -35.98 -6.37 23.22
N GLU A 21 -36.42 -6.71 24.44
CA GLU A 21 -37.24 -7.90 24.73
C GLU A 21 -38.49 -7.94 23.82
N THR A 22 -39.21 -6.83 23.74
CA THR A 22 -40.41 -6.69 22.89
C THR A 22 -40.14 -6.89 21.39
N LEU A 23 -38.95 -6.54 20.89
CA LEU A 23 -38.58 -6.83 19.50
C LEU A 23 -38.34 -8.33 19.30
N THR A 24 -37.75 -8.99 20.29
CA THR A 24 -37.49 -10.43 20.27
C THR A 24 -38.80 -11.23 20.28
N GLU A 25 -39.75 -10.83 21.12
CA GLU A 25 -41.11 -11.40 21.15
C GLU A 25 -41.81 -11.24 19.79
N ARG A 26 -41.79 -10.03 19.22
CA ARG A 26 -42.41 -9.76 17.91
C ARG A 26 -41.78 -10.56 16.76
N VAL A 27 -40.47 -10.86 16.83
CA VAL A 27 -39.82 -11.78 15.89
C VAL A 27 -40.38 -13.18 16.04
N ALA A 28 -40.48 -13.69 17.28
CA ALA A 28 -41.00 -15.02 17.56
C ALA A 28 -42.47 -15.16 17.12
N ASP A 29 -43.31 -14.17 17.42
CA ASP A 29 -44.72 -14.15 17.03
C ASP A 29 -44.88 -14.17 15.51
N LEU A 30 -44.11 -13.36 14.78
CA LEU A 30 -44.19 -13.30 13.33
C LEU A 30 -43.71 -14.60 12.66
N LEU A 31 -42.67 -15.24 13.19
CA LEU A 31 -42.21 -16.54 12.70
C LEU A 31 -43.20 -17.66 13.01
N THR A 32 -43.87 -17.58 14.16
CA THR A 32 -44.96 -18.50 14.53
C THR A 32 -46.13 -18.34 13.56
N LEU A 33 -46.57 -17.10 13.32
CA LEU A 33 -47.61 -16.78 12.34
C LEU A 33 -47.25 -17.29 10.94
N ALA A 34 -45.99 -17.10 10.50
CA ALA A 34 -45.51 -17.58 9.21
C ALA A 34 -45.63 -19.11 9.11
N ARG A 35 -45.25 -19.83 10.17
CA ARG A 35 -45.32 -21.29 10.23
C ARG A 35 -46.75 -21.82 10.23
N GLU A 36 -47.66 -21.13 10.89
CA GLU A 36 -49.07 -21.54 10.99
C GLU A 36 -49.88 -21.20 9.74
N THR A 37 -49.54 -20.10 9.07
CA THR A 37 -50.34 -19.55 7.96
C THR A 37 -49.88 -20.02 6.59
N ILE A 38 -48.58 -20.31 6.42
CA ILE A 38 -48.00 -20.64 5.11
C ILE A 38 -47.86 -22.17 4.96
N PRO A 39 -48.57 -22.81 4.02
CA PRO A 39 -48.44 -24.23 3.77
C PRO A 39 -47.09 -24.57 3.11
N ALA A 40 -46.67 -25.84 3.21
CA ALA A 40 -45.39 -26.31 2.66
C ALA A 40 -45.34 -26.26 1.12
N GLU A 41 -46.50 -26.39 0.47
CA GLU A 41 -46.66 -26.26 -0.97
C GLU A 41 -47.74 -25.22 -1.25
N ILE A 42 -47.43 -24.29 -2.15
CA ILE A 42 -48.32 -23.18 -2.53
C ILE A 42 -48.98 -23.56 -3.84
N THR A 43 -50.30 -23.74 -3.82
CA THR A 43 -51.06 -24.20 -4.98
C THR A 43 -52.12 -23.20 -5.43
N THR A 44 -52.37 -22.17 -4.63
CA THR A 44 -53.40 -21.15 -4.89
C THR A 44 -52.87 -19.72 -4.78
N ASP A 45 -53.51 -18.80 -5.49
CA ASP A 45 -53.21 -17.37 -5.42
C ASP A 45 -53.53 -16.75 -4.06
N ASP A 46 -54.50 -17.30 -3.32
CA ASP A 46 -54.82 -16.88 -1.95
C ASP A 46 -53.68 -17.23 -0.98
N GLU A 47 -53.12 -18.43 -1.08
CA GLU A 47 -51.94 -18.84 -0.32
C GLU A 47 -50.71 -17.99 -0.68
N ASN A 48 -50.52 -17.70 -1.97
CA ASN A 48 -49.44 -16.81 -2.44
C ASN A 48 -49.61 -15.37 -1.91
N SER A 49 -50.85 -14.89 -1.76
CA SER A 49 -51.13 -13.56 -1.20
C SER A 49 -50.76 -13.48 0.28
N LYS A 50 -51.05 -14.54 1.06
CA LYS A 50 -50.66 -14.64 2.49
C LYS A 50 -49.14 -14.60 2.68
N ILE A 51 -48.38 -15.20 1.77
CA ILE A 51 -46.90 -15.07 1.76
C ILE A 51 -46.51 -13.60 1.62
N GLY A 52 -47.15 -12.86 0.72
CA GLY A 52 -46.90 -11.43 0.53
C GLY A 52 -47.06 -10.63 1.82
N ASP A 53 -48.11 -10.89 2.60
CA ASP A 53 -48.36 -10.18 3.86
C ASP A 53 -47.36 -10.54 4.95
N VAL A 54 -47.02 -11.81 5.10
CA VAL A 54 -45.97 -12.26 6.03
C VAL A 54 -44.61 -11.66 5.65
N VAL A 55 -44.25 -11.67 4.35
CA VAL A 55 -43.00 -11.08 3.85
C VAL A 55 -42.95 -9.57 4.09
N LYS A 56 -44.07 -8.84 3.95
CA LYS A 56 -44.16 -7.42 4.31
C LYS A 56 -43.92 -7.20 5.80
N GLY A 57 -44.53 -8.03 6.65
CA GLY A 57 -44.30 -8.02 8.10
C GLY A 57 -42.83 -8.23 8.44
N ILE A 58 -42.19 -9.23 7.83
CA ILE A 58 -40.77 -9.54 8.04
C ILE A 58 -39.90 -8.36 7.65
N ARG A 59 -40.15 -7.75 6.48
CA ARG A 59 -39.39 -6.57 6.03
C ARG A 59 -39.52 -5.39 6.97
N LYS A 60 -40.74 -5.10 7.44
CA LYS A 60 -40.96 -4.02 8.41
C LYS A 60 -40.15 -4.27 9.68
N LEU A 61 -40.20 -5.48 10.22
CA LEU A 61 -39.46 -5.84 11.42
C LEU A 61 -37.94 -5.83 11.20
N LEU A 62 -37.45 -6.26 10.03
CA LEU A 62 -36.04 -6.13 9.65
C LEU A 62 -35.59 -4.66 9.64
N THR A 63 -36.41 -3.74 9.12
CA THR A 63 -36.13 -2.30 9.15
C THR A 63 -36.10 -1.77 10.58
N GLU A 64 -37.05 -2.16 11.43
CA GLU A 64 -37.07 -1.76 12.84
C GLU A 64 -35.83 -2.25 13.61
N ILE A 65 -35.44 -3.52 13.42
CA ILE A 65 -34.22 -4.09 14.00
C ILE A 65 -32.98 -3.34 13.51
N ALA A 66 -32.90 -3.02 12.22
CA ALA A 66 -31.79 -2.26 11.66
C ALA A 66 -31.68 -0.87 12.32
N ASN A 67 -32.81 -0.18 12.49
CA ASN A 67 -32.86 1.14 13.13
C ASN A 67 -32.47 1.07 14.62
N ALA A 68 -32.96 0.07 15.35
CA ALA A 68 -32.61 -0.15 16.75
C ALA A 68 -31.10 -0.40 16.91
N LYS A 69 -30.55 -1.30 16.08
CA LYS A 69 -29.11 -1.57 16.01
C LYS A 69 -28.31 -0.30 15.70
N ASP A 70 -28.72 0.48 14.71
CA ASP A 70 -27.99 1.70 14.34
C ASP A 70 -28.05 2.76 15.45
N THR A 71 -29.17 2.83 16.20
CA THR A 71 -29.32 3.70 17.37
C THR A 71 -28.38 3.32 18.50
N GLU A 72 -28.33 2.03 18.86
CA GLU A 72 -27.41 1.51 19.89
C GLU A 72 -25.94 1.65 19.48
N LYS A 73 -25.65 1.42 18.20
CA LYS A 73 -24.29 1.45 17.67
C LYS A 73 -23.74 2.88 17.55
N ARG A 74 -24.60 3.88 17.30
CA ARG A 74 -24.19 5.25 17.00
C ARG A 74 -23.32 5.89 18.09
N PRO A 75 -23.67 5.88 19.39
CA PRO A 75 -22.82 6.44 20.44
C PRO A 75 -21.40 5.83 20.47
N HIS A 76 -21.29 4.52 20.21
CA HIS A 76 -20.00 3.84 20.17
C HIS A 76 -19.19 4.22 18.93
N LEU A 77 -19.83 4.37 17.76
CA LEU A 77 -19.16 4.85 16.55
C LEU A 77 -18.72 6.30 16.68
N ASP A 78 -19.55 7.16 17.27
CA ASP A 78 -19.24 8.57 17.50
C ASP A 78 -18.06 8.70 18.47
N ALA A 79 -18.08 7.95 19.57
CA ALA A 79 -16.96 7.88 20.52
C ALA A 79 -15.69 7.36 19.84
N ASN A 80 -15.79 6.28 19.07
CA ASN A 80 -14.66 5.74 18.31
C ASN A 80 -14.09 6.76 17.34
N LYS A 81 -14.94 7.48 16.61
CA LYS A 81 -14.51 8.52 15.68
C LYS A 81 -13.76 9.65 16.40
N ILE A 82 -14.25 10.10 17.57
CA ILE A 82 -13.57 11.13 18.37
C ILE A 82 -12.18 10.66 18.81
N ILE A 83 -12.07 9.40 19.25
CA ILE A 83 -10.79 8.78 19.64
C ILE A 83 -9.84 8.74 18.43
N GLU A 84 -10.30 8.22 17.30
CA GLU A 84 -9.54 8.13 16.06
C GLU A 84 -9.06 9.51 15.59
N ASP A 85 -9.94 10.52 15.57
CA ASP A 85 -9.60 11.88 15.14
C ASP A 85 -8.55 12.53 16.07
N PHE A 86 -8.64 12.30 17.38
CA PHE A 86 -7.65 12.76 18.35
C PHE A 86 -6.27 12.14 18.08
N PHE A 87 -6.18 10.82 17.96
CA PHE A 87 -4.90 10.14 17.73
C PHE A 87 -4.35 10.37 16.32
N LYS A 88 -5.23 10.51 15.32
CA LYS A 88 -4.86 10.92 13.96
C LYS A 88 -4.17 12.27 13.97
N THR A 89 -4.70 13.25 14.70
CA THR A 89 -4.09 14.58 14.82
C THR A 89 -2.66 14.52 15.39
N LEU A 90 -2.46 13.71 16.44
CA LEU A 90 -1.14 13.49 17.03
C LEU A 90 -0.18 12.82 16.05
N THR A 91 -0.66 11.77 15.39
CA THR A 91 0.12 10.98 14.43
C THR A 91 0.49 11.80 13.21
N GLU A 92 -0.41 12.61 12.67
CA GLU A 92 -0.13 13.51 11.54
C GLU A 92 0.91 14.57 11.89
N ARG A 93 0.87 15.14 13.10
CA ARG A 93 1.86 16.12 13.55
C ARG A 93 3.25 15.48 13.66
N LEU A 94 3.35 14.28 14.23
CA LEU A 94 4.60 13.54 14.32
C LEU A 94 5.11 13.11 12.94
N THR A 95 4.22 12.65 12.07
CA THR A 95 4.54 12.25 10.69
C THR A 95 5.11 13.43 9.91
N LYS A 96 4.42 14.58 9.90
CA LYS A 96 4.91 15.80 9.24
C LYS A 96 6.25 16.27 9.83
N GLY A 97 6.40 16.20 11.15
CA GLY A 97 7.66 16.54 11.82
C GLY A 97 8.82 15.63 11.40
N ARG A 98 8.58 14.31 11.39
CA ARG A 98 9.52 13.30 10.90
C ARG A 98 9.89 13.57 9.44
N ASP A 99 8.91 13.76 8.56
CA ASP A 99 9.15 13.96 7.13
C ASP A 99 10.03 15.20 6.86
N VAL A 100 9.84 16.28 7.61
CA VAL A 100 10.70 17.48 7.53
C VAL A 100 12.13 17.16 7.96
N ILE A 101 12.32 16.38 9.02
CA ILE A 101 13.64 15.98 9.52
C ILE A 101 14.32 15.02 8.54
N GLU A 102 13.59 14.03 8.02
CA GLU A 102 14.09 13.09 7.01
C GLU A 102 14.47 13.81 5.72
N ALA A 103 13.69 14.81 5.28
CA ALA A 103 14.05 15.64 4.13
C ALA A 103 15.37 16.41 4.34
N ARG A 104 15.62 16.92 5.56
CA ARG A 104 16.91 17.54 5.91
C ARG A 104 18.05 16.51 5.89
N GLY A 105 17.82 15.33 6.46
CA GLY A 105 18.76 14.21 6.41
C GLY A 105 19.10 13.81 4.98
N LYS A 106 18.09 13.69 4.10
CA LYS A 106 18.26 13.42 2.68
C LYS A 106 19.13 14.47 2.01
N LYS A 107 18.86 15.77 2.20
CA LYS A 107 19.69 16.85 1.64
C LYS A 107 21.15 16.75 2.06
N PHE A 108 21.41 16.40 3.32
CA PHE A 108 22.77 16.19 3.81
C PHE A 108 23.44 14.97 3.15
N LEU A 109 22.74 13.83 3.06
CA LEU A 109 23.26 12.61 2.43
C LEU A 109 23.49 12.79 0.92
N ASP A 110 22.60 13.50 0.23
CA ASP A 110 22.74 13.85 -1.19
C ASP A 110 23.98 14.71 -1.39
N LYS A 111 24.16 15.75 -0.57
CA LYS A 111 25.38 16.60 -0.61
C LYS A 111 26.63 15.77 -0.33
N LYS A 112 26.61 14.92 0.69
CA LYS A 112 27.75 14.05 1.04
C LYS A 112 28.10 13.10 -0.12
N ALA A 113 27.11 12.49 -0.76
CA ALA A 113 27.33 11.64 -1.92
C ALA A 113 27.93 12.42 -3.09
N ALA A 114 27.46 13.65 -3.34
CA ALA A 114 28.00 14.53 -4.38
C ALA A 114 29.44 14.96 -4.09
N ASP A 115 29.73 15.40 -2.85
CA ASP A 115 31.06 15.81 -2.42
C ASP A 115 32.06 14.63 -2.50
N GLU A 116 31.64 13.43 -2.09
CA GLU A 116 32.46 12.21 -2.17
C GLU A 116 32.69 11.79 -3.62
N ARG A 117 31.66 11.87 -4.48
CA ARG A 117 31.80 11.62 -5.91
C ARG A 117 32.80 12.57 -6.54
N GLN A 118 32.69 13.87 -6.29
CA GLN A 118 33.62 14.87 -6.82
C GLN A 118 35.07 14.57 -6.39
N ARG A 119 35.30 14.25 -5.11
CA ARG A 119 36.63 13.88 -4.62
C ARG A 119 37.20 12.66 -5.32
N ARG A 120 36.37 11.65 -5.59
CA ARG A 120 36.79 10.44 -6.30
C ARG A 120 37.05 10.71 -7.78
N GLU A 121 36.24 11.54 -8.42
CA GLU A 121 36.45 11.99 -9.81
C GLU A 121 37.75 12.80 -9.95
N ASP A 122 38.01 13.75 -9.04
CA ASP A 122 39.25 14.53 -9.00
C ASP A 122 40.48 13.63 -8.75
N ALA A 123 40.36 12.66 -7.84
CA ALA A 123 41.41 11.68 -7.57
C ALA A 123 41.66 10.75 -8.77
N ALA A 124 40.60 10.31 -9.45
CA ALA A 124 40.70 9.51 -10.67
C ALA A 124 41.38 10.31 -11.79
N GLN A 125 41.03 11.58 -11.96
CA GLN A 125 41.63 12.46 -12.94
C GLN A 125 43.13 12.67 -12.67
N ALA A 126 43.50 12.99 -11.43
CA ALA A 126 44.90 13.14 -11.04
C ALA A 126 45.70 11.83 -11.24
N ALA A 127 45.08 10.68 -10.96
CA ALA A 127 45.73 9.38 -11.16
C ALA A 127 45.91 9.05 -12.65
N ARG A 128 44.94 9.41 -13.52
CA ARG A 128 45.07 9.29 -14.99
C ARG A 128 46.20 10.15 -15.52
N GLU A 129 46.26 11.42 -15.12
CA GLU A 129 47.31 12.36 -15.54
C GLU A 129 48.71 11.89 -15.08
N GLU A 130 48.82 11.35 -13.85
CA GLU A 130 50.08 10.78 -13.36
C GLU A 130 50.49 9.52 -14.14
N ALA A 131 49.53 8.64 -14.46
CA ALA A 131 49.79 7.43 -15.24
C ALA A 131 50.24 7.78 -16.67
N GLU A 132 49.57 8.74 -17.32
CA GLU A 132 49.94 9.23 -18.65
C GLU A 132 51.34 9.87 -18.64
N ARG A 133 51.65 10.72 -17.67
CA ARG A 133 52.98 11.32 -17.54
C ARG A 133 54.07 10.26 -17.40
N LYS A 134 53.87 9.25 -16.56
CA LYS A 134 54.86 8.17 -16.37
C LYS A 134 55.01 7.29 -17.60
N LEU A 135 53.93 7.07 -18.36
CA LEU A 135 53.98 6.35 -19.62
C LEU A 135 54.81 7.13 -20.66
N GLN A 136 54.59 8.45 -20.78
CA GLN A 136 55.39 9.31 -21.65
C GLN A 136 56.86 9.34 -21.23
N GLU A 137 57.17 9.42 -19.93
CA GLU A 137 58.54 9.33 -19.43
C GLU A 137 59.21 7.97 -19.76
N ALA A 138 58.46 6.88 -19.72
CA ALA A 138 58.96 5.55 -20.08
C ALA A 138 59.26 5.45 -21.58
N GLN A 139 58.35 5.95 -22.44
CA GLN A 139 58.54 6.00 -23.90
C GLN A 139 59.79 6.82 -24.26
N VAL A 140 59.97 8.01 -23.66
CA VAL A 140 61.16 8.84 -23.90
C VAL A 140 62.45 8.16 -23.43
N ALA A 141 62.42 7.38 -22.35
CA ALA A 141 63.60 6.65 -21.86
C ALA A 141 63.97 5.47 -22.79
N GLU A 142 62.97 4.82 -23.38
CA GLU A 142 63.11 3.78 -24.39
C GLU A 142 63.71 4.35 -25.68
N ASP A 143 63.16 5.46 -26.19
CA ASP A 143 63.65 6.16 -27.39
C ASP A 143 65.10 6.64 -27.25
N GLN A 144 65.55 6.93 -26.02
CA GLN A 144 66.93 7.34 -25.71
C GLN A 144 67.92 6.17 -25.60
N GLY A 145 67.48 4.91 -25.78
CA GLY A 145 68.34 3.73 -25.74
C GLY A 145 68.96 3.42 -24.37
N LYS A 146 68.28 3.81 -23.28
CA LYS A 146 68.74 3.57 -21.91
C LYS A 146 68.02 2.36 -21.31
N ASP A 147 68.38 1.15 -21.74
CA ASP A 147 67.65 -0.11 -21.44
C ASP A 147 67.27 -0.29 -19.96
N VAL A 148 68.20 -0.13 -19.03
CA VAL A 148 67.94 -0.31 -17.58
C VAL A 148 67.01 0.80 -17.01
N HIS A 149 67.11 2.02 -17.54
CA HIS A 149 66.24 3.13 -17.11
C HIS A 149 64.84 3.02 -17.72
N ALA A 150 64.73 2.50 -18.95
CA ALA A 150 63.45 2.24 -19.60
C ALA A 150 62.64 1.18 -18.84
N GLU A 151 63.26 0.08 -18.40
CA GLU A 151 62.59 -0.98 -17.64
C GLU A 151 62.04 -0.47 -16.29
N ILE A 152 62.84 0.29 -15.53
CA ILE A 152 62.40 0.89 -14.25
C ILE A 152 61.24 1.87 -14.47
N LYS A 153 61.29 2.67 -15.55
CA LYS A 153 60.24 3.65 -15.88
C LYS A 153 58.95 2.96 -16.36
N LEU A 154 59.07 1.89 -17.12
CA LEU A 154 57.94 1.07 -17.54
C LEU A 154 57.25 0.39 -16.35
N GLU A 155 58.01 -0.09 -15.37
CA GLU A 155 57.45 -0.64 -14.13
C GLU A 155 56.70 0.44 -13.34
N GLN A 156 57.28 1.65 -13.22
CA GLN A 156 56.63 2.79 -12.57
C GLN A 156 55.33 3.22 -13.28
N ALA A 157 55.31 3.21 -14.61
CA ALA A 157 54.11 3.48 -15.41
C ALA A 157 53.03 2.41 -15.19
N THR A 158 53.42 1.13 -15.21
CA THR A 158 52.52 0.00 -14.96
C THR A 158 51.91 0.05 -13.55
N GLN A 159 52.69 0.42 -12.54
CA GLN A 159 52.19 0.59 -11.17
C GLN A 159 51.23 1.78 -11.05
N ALA A 160 51.48 2.87 -11.78
CA ALA A 160 50.60 4.04 -11.79
C ALA A 160 49.28 3.76 -12.52
N ASP A 161 49.32 3.05 -13.65
CA ASP A 161 48.12 2.63 -14.38
C ASP A 161 47.23 1.72 -13.53
N ARG A 162 47.81 0.73 -12.84
CA ARG A 162 47.04 -0.11 -11.89
C ARG A 162 46.38 0.72 -10.77
N ARG A 163 47.07 1.73 -10.25
CA ARG A 163 46.50 2.63 -9.23
C ARG A 163 45.35 3.46 -9.80
N ALA A 164 45.50 4.00 -11.01
CA ALA A 164 44.44 4.73 -11.69
C ALA A 164 43.19 3.85 -11.89
N GLN A 165 43.36 2.61 -12.38
CA GLN A 165 42.25 1.67 -12.55
C GLN A 165 41.53 1.30 -11.25
N ILE A 166 42.25 1.20 -10.12
CA ILE A 166 41.64 0.94 -8.81
C ILE A 166 40.80 2.14 -8.35
N ILE A 167 41.31 3.36 -8.56
CA ILE A 167 40.62 4.59 -8.16
C ILE A 167 39.40 4.84 -9.05
N GLU A 168 39.48 4.58 -10.36
CA GLU A 168 38.35 4.71 -11.28
C GLU A 168 37.20 3.79 -10.89
N LYS A 169 37.47 2.52 -10.54
CA LYS A 169 36.43 1.59 -10.08
C LYS A 169 35.71 2.06 -8.81
N ALA A 170 36.37 2.86 -7.98
CA ALA A 170 35.74 3.43 -6.79
C ALA A 170 34.75 4.57 -7.13
N VAL A 171 34.80 5.16 -8.33
CA VAL A 171 33.84 6.17 -8.79
C VAL A 171 32.46 5.55 -9.05
N ASP A 172 32.43 4.29 -9.50
CA ASP A 172 31.20 3.58 -9.88
C ASP A 172 30.37 3.05 -8.68
N GLU A 173 30.79 3.31 -7.44
CA GLU A 173 30.02 2.90 -6.26
C GLU A 173 28.65 3.61 -6.16
N SER A 174 27.71 2.96 -5.47
CA SER A 174 26.36 3.51 -5.34
C SER A 174 26.33 4.76 -4.44
N ALA A 175 25.42 5.69 -4.70
CA ALA A 175 25.21 6.87 -3.85
C ALA A 175 24.88 6.49 -2.39
N ALA A 176 24.25 5.34 -2.19
CA ALA A 176 23.94 4.80 -0.86
C ALA A 176 25.21 4.43 -0.08
N ASP A 177 26.23 3.92 -0.77
CA ASP A 177 27.52 3.55 -0.17
C ASP A 177 28.37 4.79 0.11
N MET A 178 28.43 5.72 -0.84
CA MET A 178 29.14 7.00 -0.68
C MET A 178 28.60 7.84 0.49
N ALA A 179 27.28 7.86 0.68
CA ALA A 179 26.65 8.65 1.75
C ALA A 179 26.67 7.93 3.12
N ARG A 180 26.91 6.62 3.16
CA ARG A 180 26.69 5.79 4.36
C ARG A 180 27.43 6.32 5.58
N THR A 181 26.73 6.41 6.71
CA THR A 181 27.32 6.84 8.00
C THR A 181 26.74 6.03 9.15
N ARG A 182 27.59 5.55 10.07
CA ARG A 182 27.16 4.90 11.31
C ARG A 182 26.77 5.96 12.34
N LEU A 183 25.59 5.81 12.94
CA LEU A 183 25.06 6.70 13.97
C LEU A 183 25.53 6.25 15.36
N ALA A 184 25.65 7.20 16.29
CA ALA A 184 26.11 6.93 17.66
C ALA A 184 25.21 5.91 18.41
N GLY A 185 23.91 5.86 18.08
CA GLY A 185 22.96 4.90 18.65
C GLY A 185 22.92 3.53 17.96
N GLY A 186 23.92 3.18 17.14
CA GLY A 186 23.99 1.88 16.45
C GLY A 186 23.23 1.77 15.13
N GLY A 187 22.49 2.81 14.72
CA GLY A 187 21.82 2.88 13.42
C GLY A 187 22.77 3.22 12.26
N VAL A 188 22.28 3.06 11.02
CA VAL A 188 22.99 3.50 9.80
C VAL A 188 22.12 4.49 9.05
N SER A 189 22.71 5.63 8.65
CA SER A 189 22.11 6.60 7.76
C SER A 189 22.62 6.37 6.34
N THR A 190 21.72 6.09 5.39
CA THR A 190 22.04 5.79 3.99
C THR A 190 20.88 6.21 3.08
N LEU A 191 21.14 6.33 1.78
CA LEU A 191 20.13 6.57 0.76
C LEU A 191 19.48 5.24 0.34
N ARG A 192 18.20 5.26 0.00
CA ARG A 192 17.48 4.10 -0.55
C ARG A 192 16.91 4.45 -1.92
N THR A 193 17.17 3.59 -2.90
CA THR A 193 16.54 3.69 -4.22
C THR A 193 15.14 3.10 -4.18
N THR A 194 14.14 3.87 -4.59
CA THR A 194 12.77 3.41 -4.80
C THR A 194 12.35 3.68 -6.24
N TRP A 195 11.66 2.71 -6.85
CA TRP A 195 11.10 2.85 -8.18
C TRP A 195 9.66 3.34 -8.04
N ASN A 196 9.38 4.51 -8.60
CA ASN A 196 8.05 5.09 -8.63
C ASN A 196 7.57 5.15 -10.08
N PHE A 197 6.26 5.23 -10.28
CA PHE A 197 5.64 5.37 -11.60
C PHE A 197 4.63 6.52 -11.59
N THR A 198 4.35 7.07 -12.75
CA THR A 198 3.25 8.01 -12.99
C THR A 198 2.56 7.56 -14.26
N VAL A 199 1.24 7.46 -14.25
CA VAL A 199 0.47 7.06 -15.42
C VAL A 199 0.23 8.31 -16.26
N GLU A 200 0.84 8.35 -17.45
CA GLU A 200 0.68 9.47 -18.38
C GLU A 200 -0.63 9.36 -19.18
N ASP A 201 -1.01 8.14 -19.58
CA ASP A 201 -2.25 7.85 -20.30
C ASP A 201 -2.82 6.51 -19.85
N HIS A 202 -4.04 6.54 -19.28
CA HIS A 202 -4.74 5.35 -18.82
C HIS A 202 -5.22 4.44 -19.95
N ALA A 203 -5.50 4.98 -21.15
CA ALA A 203 -6.04 4.20 -22.26
C ALA A 203 -4.98 3.26 -22.88
N ASN A 204 -3.71 3.64 -22.81
CA ASN A 204 -2.59 2.90 -23.37
C ASN A 204 -1.91 1.95 -22.36
N VAL A 205 -2.43 1.84 -21.13
CA VAL A 205 -1.90 0.89 -20.14
C VAL A 205 -2.23 -0.54 -20.59
N ASP A 206 -1.21 -1.38 -20.75
CA ASP A 206 -1.40 -2.79 -21.08
C ASP A 206 -1.95 -3.58 -19.88
N LEU A 207 -3.27 -3.73 -19.86
CA LEU A 207 -3.98 -4.50 -18.82
C LEU A 207 -3.69 -6.00 -18.88
N ASN A 208 -3.19 -6.54 -20.00
CA ASN A 208 -2.82 -7.95 -20.09
C ASN A 208 -1.52 -8.26 -19.36
N ALA A 209 -0.52 -7.38 -19.48
CA ALA A 209 0.73 -7.49 -18.70
C ALA A 209 0.46 -7.40 -17.18
N LEU A 210 -0.58 -6.66 -16.79
CA LEU A 210 -0.98 -6.50 -15.39
C LEU A 210 -1.93 -7.60 -14.89
N ARG A 211 -2.33 -8.55 -15.75
CA ARG A 211 -3.37 -9.54 -15.43
C ARG A 211 -3.08 -10.38 -14.18
N SER A 212 -1.82 -10.75 -13.96
CA SER A 212 -1.39 -11.54 -12.79
C SER A 212 -1.46 -10.77 -11.47
N PHE A 213 -1.61 -9.44 -11.52
CA PHE A 213 -1.68 -8.58 -10.33
C PHE A 213 -3.13 -8.23 -9.95
N PHE A 214 -4.12 -8.53 -10.80
CA PHE A 214 -5.53 -8.36 -10.46
C PHE A 214 -6.03 -9.55 -9.64
N SER A 215 -6.73 -9.27 -8.54
CA SER A 215 -7.41 -10.32 -7.78
C SER A 215 -8.65 -10.82 -8.52
N ASN A 216 -9.09 -12.04 -8.23
CA ASN A 216 -10.36 -12.58 -8.77
C ASN A 216 -11.56 -11.67 -8.44
N SER A 217 -11.55 -11.05 -7.26
CA SER A 217 -12.58 -10.09 -6.85
C SER A 217 -12.63 -8.87 -7.78
N ASP A 218 -11.49 -8.36 -8.22
CA ASP A 218 -11.45 -7.18 -9.08
C ASP A 218 -11.95 -7.49 -10.50
N ILE A 219 -11.64 -8.69 -10.98
CA ILE A 219 -12.17 -9.21 -12.25
C ILE A 219 -13.70 -9.38 -12.15
N GLU A 220 -14.21 -9.98 -11.07
CA GLU A 220 -15.66 -10.10 -10.86
C GLU A 220 -16.38 -8.76 -10.77
N LYS A 221 -15.79 -7.76 -10.10
CA LYS A 221 -16.34 -6.39 -10.03
C LYS A 221 -16.45 -5.78 -11.42
N ALA A 222 -15.42 -5.93 -12.26
CA ALA A 222 -15.44 -5.47 -13.64
C ALA A 222 -16.53 -6.18 -14.46
N ILE A 223 -16.67 -7.51 -14.31
CA ILE A 223 -17.72 -8.29 -14.98
C ILE A 223 -19.11 -7.82 -14.54
N ARG A 224 -19.38 -7.67 -13.24
CA ARG A 224 -20.67 -7.17 -12.74
C ARG A 224 -20.99 -5.78 -13.28
N GLY A 225 -19.98 -4.90 -13.33
CA GLY A 225 -20.10 -3.57 -13.95
C GLY A 225 -20.49 -3.66 -15.42
N PHE A 226 -19.82 -4.52 -16.20
CA PHE A 226 -20.12 -4.78 -17.61
C PHE A 226 -21.55 -5.30 -17.81
N VAL A 227 -22.00 -6.27 -17.00
CA VAL A 227 -23.38 -6.79 -17.08
C VAL A 227 -24.40 -5.70 -16.73
N ARG A 228 -24.13 -4.88 -15.70
CA ARG A 228 -25.02 -3.79 -15.30
C ARG A 228 -25.15 -2.71 -16.39
N SER A 229 -24.07 -2.43 -17.12
CA SER A 229 -24.08 -1.48 -18.25
C SER A 229 -24.72 -2.04 -19.53
N GLY A 230 -25.28 -3.26 -19.49
CA GLY A 230 -25.99 -3.87 -20.63
C GLY A 230 -25.15 -4.87 -21.43
N GLY A 231 -23.91 -5.16 -21.02
CA GLY A 231 -23.12 -6.24 -21.60
C GLY A 231 -23.76 -7.60 -21.35
N ARG A 232 -23.90 -8.41 -22.41
CA ARG A 232 -24.53 -9.75 -22.34
C ARG A 232 -23.64 -10.87 -22.87
N GLN A 233 -22.53 -10.53 -23.52
CA GLN A 233 -21.56 -11.50 -24.05
C GLN A 233 -20.15 -11.09 -23.64
N LEU A 234 -19.44 -11.99 -22.96
CA LEU A 234 -18.04 -11.82 -22.59
C LEU A 234 -17.31 -13.16 -22.70
N ARG A 235 -16.14 -13.19 -23.32
CA ARG A 235 -15.37 -14.43 -23.51
C ARG A 235 -15.00 -15.04 -22.15
N GLY A 236 -15.36 -16.30 -21.94
CA GLY A 236 -15.07 -17.04 -20.71
C GLY A 236 -16.07 -16.81 -19.57
N VAL A 237 -17.14 -16.05 -19.77
CA VAL A 237 -18.18 -15.81 -18.76
C VAL A 237 -19.56 -16.15 -19.34
N LYS A 238 -20.32 -17.00 -18.65
CA LYS A 238 -21.71 -17.28 -18.99
C LYS A 238 -22.61 -16.28 -18.27
N ILE A 239 -23.24 -15.39 -19.03
CA ILE A 239 -24.24 -14.43 -18.53
C ILE A 239 -25.63 -14.99 -18.88
N TYR A 240 -26.52 -15.06 -17.90
CA TYR A 240 -27.88 -15.57 -18.08
C TYR A 240 -28.88 -14.69 -17.31
N GLU A 241 -30.12 -14.72 -17.76
CA GLU A 241 -31.24 -14.09 -17.06
C GLU A 241 -31.77 -15.06 -16.01
N ASP A 242 -32.00 -14.54 -14.80
CA ASP A 242 -32.61 -15.27 -13.70
C ASP A 242 -33.78 -14.43 -13.17
N THR A 243 -34.91 -15.07 -12.95
CA THR A 243 -36.14 -14.42 -12.49
C THR A 243 -36.50 -14.93 -11.10
N ALA A 244 -36.57 -14.02 -10.14
CA ALA A 244 -36.93 -14.33 -8.77
C ALA A 244 -38.30 -13.74 -8.42
N ALA A 245 -39.08 -14.46 -7.61
CA ALA A 245 -40.33 -13.95 -7.06
C ALA A 245 -40.04 -12.73 -6.17
N SER A 246 -40.79 -11.64 -6.38
CA SER A 246 -40.65 -10.41 -5.61
C SER A 246 -41.99 -10.00 -5.04
N TYR A 247 -42.19 -10.27 -3.75
CA TYR A 247 -43.26 -9.66 -2.97
C TYR A 247 -42.92 -8.17 -2.78
N ARG A 248 -43.87 -7.23 -2.90
CA ARG A 248 -43.66 -5.81 -2.58
C ARG A 248 -44.80 -5.31 -1.71
#